data_AF-A0A8I3WHJ1-F1
#
_entry.id   AF-A0A8I3WHJ1-F1
#
_cell.length_a   1.000
_cell.length_b   1.000
_cell.length_c   1.000
_cell.angle_alpha   90.00
_cell.angle_beta   90.00
_cell.angle_gamma   90.00
#
_symmetry.space_group_name_H-M   'P 1'
#
loop_
_entity.id
_entity.type
_entity.pdbx_description
1 polymer ?
#
loop_
_entity_poly.entity_id
_entity_poly.type
_entity_poly.pdbx_seq_one_letter_code
_entity_poly.pdbx_strand_id
1 'polypeptide(L)'
;MEKDSSATEQALMEKDSSATEQVLIEKDSSVTEQALMEKDSSATEQVLMEKDSSVTEQALMEKDCDPLSEVGFKRWMIRNFWELKELVLTQCKETKNLEKRLDEMLKRIDNIERNTNELMELKNTTRELSEICTSLNSRMDQAEERVSEVEDQLNETKRQDKNREKRIKRNEQSLQAIWDYVKRPNIRLIGVPECDRENEFKLENTLQDIIQENFPNLAKQDTIQPQAIQRTPQRYSSRRPTPRHIIVRFTKIETKEKILRAVREKNQVTHKGKPIRLTADLSMETLQARREWGPIFNTLNQQNFQPRISYPANLSFTFEGKIKSFRNKQVLRDFITTRPALQELLKEALYTERNNQYDPF
;
A
#
# COMPACT_ATOMS: atom_id res chain seq x y z
N MET A 1 23.81 11.09 30.85
CA MET A 1 22.77 10.54 29.97
C MET A 1 23.09 9.06 29.80
N GLU A 2 22.91 8.22 30.82
CA GLU A 2 21.63 7.91 31.49
C GLU A 2 20.61 7.41 30.47
N LYS A 3 20.62 6.09 30.22
CA LYS A 3 19.48 5.22 29.87
C LYS A 3 20.01 3.84 29.49
N ASP A 4 20.38 3.05 30.50
CA ASP A 4 20.55 1.58 30.40
C ASP A 4 20.11 0.91 31.72
N SER A 5 18.94 1.32 32.24
CA SER A 5 18.47 0.81 33.55
C SER A 5 16.97 0.49 33.63
N SER A 6 16.19 0.52 32.55
CA SER A 6 14.72 0.31 32.67
C SER A 6 14.20 -1.01 32.08
N ALA A 7 15.00 -1.78 31.33
CA ALA A 7 14.50 -2.97 30.63
C ALA A 7 14.73 -4.28 31.40
N THR A 8 15.74 -4.34 32.27
CA THR A 8 16.05 -5.53 33.08
C THR A 8 15.33 -5.56 34.43
N GLU A 9 14.79 -4.44 34.88
CA GLU A 9 14.05 -4.36 36.16
C GLU A 9 12.56 -4.75 36.00
N GLN A 10 11.95 -4.51 34.83
CA GLN A 10 10.57 -4.92 34.54
C GLN A 10 10.40 -6.43 34.30
N ALA A 11 11.36 -7.06 33.62
CA ALA A 11 11.30 -8.50 33.34
C ALA A 11 11.61 -9.39 34.56
N LEU A 12 12.31 -8.86 35.57
CA LEU A 12 12.50 -9.55 36.85
C LEU A 12 11.29 -9.38 37.78
N MET A 13 10.64 -8.20 37.81
CA MET A 13 9.48 -7.99 38.68
C MET A 13 8.22 -8.76 38.26
N GLU A 14 7.98 -8.98 36.97
CA GLU A 14 6.77 -9.72 36.52
C GLU A 14 6.88 -11.24 36.74
N LYS A 15 8.08 -11.82 36.63
CA LYS A 15 8.28 -13.25 36.87
C LYS A 15 8.22 -13.63 38.34
N ASP A 16 8.73 -12.77 39.22
CA ASP A 16 8.68 -13.02 40.66
C ASP A 16 7.25 -12.81 41.20
N SER A 17 6.47 -11.88 40.64
CA SER A 17 5.06 -11.65 41.01
C SER A 17 4.16 -12.83 40.64
N SER A 18 4.28 -13.39 39.43
CA SER A 18 3.48 -14.54 38.99
C SER A 18 3.79 -15.82 39.78
N ALA A 19 5.05 -16.04 40.13
CA ALA A 19 5.46 -17.22 40.89
C ALA A 19 5.07 -17.10 42.37
N THR A 20 5.12 -15.90 42.95
CA THR A 20 4.66 -15.69 44.34
C THR A 20 3.14 -15.75 44.46
N GLU A 21 2.37 -15.25 43.47
CA GLU A 21 0.89 -15.38 43.49
C GLU A 21 0.42 -16.83 43.37
N GLN A 22 1.00 -17.63 42.47
CA GLN A 22 0.62 -19.05 42.33
C GLN A 22 0.97 -19.87 43.60
N VAL A 23 2.12 -19.61 44.22
CA VAL A 23 2.54 -20.28 45.46
C VAL A 23 1.71 -19.83 46.67
N LEU A 24 1.30 -18.56 46.74
CA LEU A 24 0.42 -18.04 47.80
C LEU A 24 -1.00 -18.64 47.69
N ILE A 25 -1.55 -18.74 46.48
CA ILE A 25 -2.89 -19.29 46.25
C ILE A 25 -2.94 -20.80 46.58
N GLU A 26 -1.92 -21.58 46.21
CA GLU A 26 -1.87 -23.00 46.56
C GLU A 26 -1.62 -23.24 48.05
N LYS A 27 -0.78 -22.42 48.71
CA LYS A 27 -0.59 -22.50 50.16
C LYS A 27 -1.83 -22.11 50.95
N ASP A 28 -2.49 -21.02 50.59
CA ASP A 28 -3.68 -20.57 51.32
C ASP A 28 -4.85 -21.54 51.12
N SER A 29 -4.98 -22.15 49.94
CA SER A 29 -6.00 -23.19 49.67
C SER A 29 -5.75 -24.48 50.46
N SER A 30 -4.50 -24.97 50.52
CA SER A 30 -4.17 -26.19 51.28
C SER A 30 -4.22 -25.98 52.79
N VAL A 31 -3.77 -24.83 53.30
CA VAL A 31 -3.83 -24.49 54.73
C VAL A 31 -5.27 -24.29 55.19
N THR A 32 -6.14 -23.72 54.35
CA THR A 32 -7.58 -23.59 54.67
C THR A 32 -8.31 -24.94 54.61
N GLU A 33 -8.00 -25.82 53.66
CA GLU A 33 -8.56 -27.18 53.64
C GLU A 33 -8.12 -28.02 54.86
N GLN A 34 -6.84 -27.97 55.24
CA GLN A 34 -6.35 -28.68 56.44
C GLN A 34 -6.94 -28.11 57.74
N ALA A 35 -7.03 -26.78 57.86
CA ALA A 35 -7.57 -26.13 59.06
C ALA A 35 -9.09 -26.29 59.20
N LEU A 36 -9.85 -26.41 58.11
CA LEU A 36 -11.29 -26.72 58.14
C LEU A 36 -11.53 -28.18 58.51
N MET A 37 -10.77 -29.13 57.94
CA MET A 37 -10.93 -30.56 58.28
C MET A 37 -10.54 -30.87 59.74
N GLU A 38 -9.50 -30.23 60.30
CA GLU A 38 -9.12 -30.47 61.71
C GLU A 38 -10.09 -29.82 62.72
N LYS A 39 -10.64 -28.62 62.43
CA LYS A 39 -11.58 -27.95 63.34
C LYS A 39 -12.96 -28.59 63.38
N ASP A 40 -13.49 -29.03 62.25
CA ASP A 40 -14.83 -29.61 62.20
C ASP A 40 -14.83 -31.08 62.67
N SER A 41 -13.71 -31.79 62.59
CA SER A 41 -13.60 -33.14 63.15
C SER A 41 -13.54 -33.12 64.69
N SER A 42 -12.65 -32.31 65.29
CA SER A 42 -12.46 -32.37 66.76
C SER A 42 -13.54 -31.64 67.57
N ALA A 43 -14.09 -30.53 67.05
CA ALA A 43 -15.15 -29.79 67.76
C ALA A 43 -16.49 -30.54 67.75
N THR A 44 -16.79 -31.27 66.68
CA THR A 44 -18.06 -32.01 66.55
C THR A 44 -18.01 -33.33 67.34
N GLU A 45 -16.84 -33.96 67.42
CA GLU A 45 -16.62 -35.19 68.21
C GLU A 45 -16.61 -34.91 69.73
N GLN A 46 -16.02 -33.80 70.20
CA GLN A 46 -16.10 -33.38 71.60
C GLN A 46 -17.52 -32.98 72.04
N VAL A 47 -18.26 -32.22 71.21
CA VAL A 47 -19.60 -31.74 71.56
C VAL A 47 -20.66 -32.85 71.54
N LEU A 48 -20.51 -33.89 70.71
CA LEU A 48 -21.39 -35.06 70.77
C LEU A 48 -21.10 -35.96 71.97
N MET A 49 -19.82 -36.21 72.31
CA MET A 49 -19.49 -37.07 73.46
C MET A 49 -19.88 -36.45 74.82
N GLU A 50 -19.73 -35.14 75.01
CA GLU A 50 -20.06 -34.48 76.29
C GLU A 50 -21.57 -34.36 76.56
N LYS A 51 -22.39 -34.23 75.51
CA LYS A 51 -23.85 -34.06 75.66
C LYS A 51 -24.58 -35.36 75.99
N ASP A 52 -24.16 -36.49 75.43
CA ASP A 52 -24.81 -37.78 75.67
C ASP A 52 -24.32 -38.46 76.96
N SER A 53 -23.09 -38.17 77.40
CA SER A 53 -22.51 -38.75 78.63
C SER A 53 -22.96 -38.06 79.92
N SER A 54 -23.25 -36.75 79.93
CA SER A 54 -23.51 -36.04 81.20
C SER A 54 -24.99 -35.84 81.54
N VAL A 55 -25.87 -35.73 80.55
CA VAL A 55 -27.26 -35.27 80.78
C VAL A 55 -28.21 -36.40 81.20
N THR A 56 -27.90 -37.67 80.92
CA THR A 56 -28.84 -38.78 81.11
C THR A 56 -28.61 -39.63 82.37
N GLU A 57 -27.38 -39.71 82.89
CA GLU A 57 -27.10 -40.48 84.12
C GLU A 57 -27.35 -39.69 85.41
N GLN A 58 -27.04 -38.37 85.45
CA GLN A 58 -27.20 -37.57 86.67
C GLN A 58 -28.66 -37.23 87.00
N ALA A 59 -29.54 -37.10 85.99
CA ALA A 59 -30.95 -36.76 86.22
C ALA A 59 -31.79 -37.94 86.77
N LEU A 60 -31.31 -39.18 86.66
CA LEU A 60 -32.04 -40.38 87.09
C LEU A 60 -31.67 -40.87 88.50
N MET A 61 -30.55 -40.41 89.07
CA MET A 61 -30.01 -40.91 90.35
C MET A 61 -30.17 -39.96 91.55
N GLU A 62 -30.85 -38.81 91.40
CA GLU A 62 -31.20 -37.92 92.52
C GLU A 62 -32.68 -37.50 92.46
N LYS A 63 -33.58 -38.44 92.77
CA LYS A 63 -34.88 -38.09 93.37
C LYS A 63 -35.10 -39.03 94.55
N ASP A 64 -34.98 -38.47 95.75
CA ASP A 64 -35.15 -39.12 97.04
C ASP A 64 -36.32 -40.13 97.03
N CYS A 65 -35.98 -41.42 97.17
CA CYS A 65 -36.97 -42.48 97.35
C CYS A 65 -37.31 -42.59 98.85
N ASP A 66 -38.30 -41.81 99.29
CA ASP A 66 -39.00 -42.12 100.54
C ASP A 66 -39.73 -43.47 100.43
N PRO A 67 -39.89 -44.25 101.51
CA PRO A 67 -40.56 -45.55 101.48
C PRO A 67 -42.03 -45.42 101.03
N LEU A 68 -42.26 -45.64 99.73
CA LEU A 68 -43.57 -45.54 99.08
C LEU A 68 -44.44 -46.78 99.40
N SER A 69 -45.71 -46.55 99.75
CA SER A 69 -46.73 -47.62 99.76
C SER A 69 -46.95 -48.20 98.36
N GLU A 70 -47.48 -49.42 98.24
CA GLU A 70 -47.71 -50.09 96.95
C GLU A 70 -48.48 -49.24 95.93
N VAL A 71 -49.44 -48.43 96.41
CA VAL A 71 -50.21 -47.47 95.60
C VAL A 71 -49.36 -46.28 95.14
N GLY A 72 -48.44 -45.82 96.00
CA GLY A 72 -47.45 -44.79 95.66
C GLY A 72 -46.48 -45.27 94.58
N PHE A 73 -45.99 -46.51 94.69
CA PHE A 73 -45.11 -47.13 93.69
C PHE A 73 -45.79 -47.26 92.33
N LYS A 74 -47.06 -47.74 92.28
CA LYS A 74 -47.83 -47.81 91.03
C LYS A 74 -48.00 -46.44 90.37
N ARG A 75 -48.25 -45.39 91.16
CA ARG A 75 -48.42 -44.01 90.66
C ARG A 75 -47.10 -43.42 90.14
N TRP A 76 -46.00 -43.69 90.83
CA TRP A 76 -44.64 -43.31 90.42
C TRP A 76 -44.25 -44.00 89.11
N MET A 77 -44.51 -45.31 89.00
CA MET A 77 -44.28 -46.09 87.79
C MET A 77 -45.02 -45.49 86.59
N ILE A 78 -46.32 -45.18 86.74
CA ILE A 78 -47.11 -44.57 85.66
C ILE A 78 -46.52 -43.23 85.23
N ARG A 79 -46.10 -42.37 86.17
CA ARG A 79 -45.51 -41.06 85.85
C ARG A 79 -44.18 -41.21 85.10
N ASN A 80 -43.30 -42.09 85.56
CA ASN A 80 -42.01 -42.34 84.89
C ASN A 80 -42.20 -42.94 83.50
N PHE A 81 -43.11 -43.90 83.33
CA PHE A 81 -43.42 -44.45 82.00
C PHE A 81 -44.01 -43.39 81.06
N TRP A 82 -44.79 -42.45 81.58
CA TRP A 82 -45.33 -41.34 80.79
C TRP A 82 -44.25 -40.31 80.42
N GLU A 83 -43.40 -39.90 81.36
CA GLU A 83 -42.25 -39.00 81.11
C GLU A 83 -41.28 -39.62 80.10
N LEU A 84 -40.96 -40.92 80.23
CA LEU A 84 -40.13 -41.66 79.29
C LEU A 84 -40.77 -41.73 77.90
N LYS A 85 -42.08 -41.98 77.81
CA LYS A 85 -42.81 -42.03 76.53
C LYS A 85 -42.77 -40.68 75.82
N GLU A 86 -42.97 -39.57 76.54
CA GLU A 86 -42.89 -38.23 75.95
C GLU A 86 -41.48 -37.92 75.46
N LEU A 87 -40.43 -38.28 76.21
CA LEU A 87 -39.04 -38.11 75.80
C LEU A 87 -38.72 -38.90 74.50
N VAL A 88 -39.17 -40.16 74.43
CA VAL A 88 -39.01 -40.98 73.22
C VAL A 88 -39.75 -40.35 72.04
N LEU A 89 -40.94 -39.80 72.25
CA LEU A 89 -41.70 -39.13 71.19
C LEU A 89 -41.04 -37.83 70.71
N THR A 90 -40.45 -37.04 71.60
CA THR A 90 -39.70 -35.82 71.21
C THR A 90 -38.44 -36.18 70.44
N GLN A 91 -37.68 -37.17 70.92
CA GLN A 91 -36.51 -37.69 70.22
C GLN A 91 -36.87 -38.23 68.82
N CYS A 92 -37.98 -38.97 68.70
CA CYS A 92 -38.48 -39.42 67.39
C CYS A 92 -38.91 -38.28 66.44
N LYS A 93 -39.30 -37.10 66.96
CA LYS A 93 -39.60 -35.93 66.12
C LYS A 93 -38.31 -35.24 65.67
N GLU A 94 -37.32 -35.14 66.54
CA GLU A 94 -36.01 -34.58 66.25
C GLU A 94 -35.27 -35.43 65.21
N THR A 95 -35.26 -36.76 65.35
CA THR A 95 -34.64 -37.67 64.37
C THR A 95 -35.28 -37.56 62.99
N LYS A 96 -36.62 -37.44 62.91
CA LYS A 96 -37.33 -37.20 61.63
C LYS A 96 -37.00 -35.83 61.02
N ASN A 97 -36.70 -34.82 61.83
CA ASN A 97 -36.25 -33.52 61.32
C ASN A 97 -34.81 -33.62 60.78
N LEU A 98 -33.93 -34.33 61.50
CA LEU A 98 -32.56 -34.60 61.06
C LEU A 98 -32.54 -35.40 59.74
N GLU A 99 -33.39 -36.41 59.59
CA GLU A 99 -33.55 -37.18 58.36
C GLU A 99 -33.90 -36.28 57.17
N LYS A 100 -34.87 -35.36 57.32
CA LYS A 100 -35.21 -34.38 56.27
C LYS A 100 -34.05 -33.44 55.93
N ARG A 101 -33.26 -33.03 56.93
CA ARG A 101 -32.07 -32.20 56.71
C ARG A 101 -30.97 -32.98 56.00
N LEU A 102 -30.80 -34.27 56.31
CA LEU A 102 -29.86 -35.15 55.60
C LEU A 102 -30.27 -35.32 54.13
N ASP A 103 -31.55 -35.57 53.84
CA ASP A 103 -32.05 -35.65 52.46
C ASP A 103 -31.83 -34.35 51.68
N GLU A 104 -32.01 -33.19 52.31
CA GLU A 104 -31.73 -31.90 51.69
C GLU A 104 -30.23 -31.70 51.43
N MET A 105 -29.37 -32.10 52.38
CA MET A 105 -27.92 -32.06 52.19
C MET A 105 -27.46 -32.99 51.05
N LEU A 106 -28.02 -34.19 50.93
CA LEU A 106 -27.72 -35.11 49.83
C LEU A 106 -28.06 -34.48 48.47
N LYS A 107 -29.23 -33.84 48.33
CA LYS A 107 -29.59 -33.12 47.09
C LYS A 107 -28.64 -31.99 46.75
N ARG A 108 -28.11 -31.30 47.78
CA ARG A 108 -27.09 -30.24 47.58
C ARG A 108 -25.75 -30.83 47.14
N ILE A 109 -25.34 -31.97 47.70
CA ILE A 109 -24.13 -32.70 47.30
C ILE A 109 -24.24 -33.13 45.84
N ASP A 110 -25.34 -33.75 45.43
CA ASP A 110 -25.58 -34.15 44.03
C ASP A 110 -25.51 -32.95 43.08
N ASN A 111 -25.96 -31.77 43.53
CA ASN A 111 -25.87 -30.54 42.74
C ASN A 111 -24.44 -30.01 42.64
N ILE A 112 -23.66 -30.08 43.72
CA ILE A 112 -22.26 -29.69 43.73
C ILE A 112 -21.45 -30.63 42.82
N GLU A 113 -21.68 -31.95 42.89
CA GLU A 113 -20.99 -32.92 42.04
C GLU A 113 -21.22 -32.65 40.55
N ARG A 114 -22.47 -32.35 40.16
CA ARG A 114 -22.80 -31.92 38.79
C ARG A 114 -22.05 -30.66 38.37
N ASN A 115 -22.05 -29.62 39.21
CA ASN A 115 -21.34 -28.37 38.93
C ASN A 115 -19.82 -28.58 38.81
N THR A 116 -19.23 -29.45 39.63
CA THR A 116 -17.80 -29.77 39.58
C THR A 116 -17.43 -30.44 38.25
N ASN A 117 -18.29 -31.31 37.72
CA ASN A 117 -18.07 -31.92 36.41
C ASN A 117 -18.10 -30.89 35.27
N GLU A 118 -19.08 -29.98 35.27
CA GLU A 118 -19.15 -28.88 34.30
C GLU A 118 -17.91 -27.97 34.38
N LEU A 119 -17.43 -27.65 35.59
CA LEU A 119 -16.21 -26.88 35.79
C LEU A 119 -14.96 -27.60 35.23
N MET A 120 -14.91 -28.93 35.33
CA MET A 120 -13.81 -29.73 34.77
C MET A 120 -13.79 -29.66 33.24
N GLU A 121 -14.95 -29.71 32.57
CA GLU A 121 -15.06 -29.53 31.12
C GLU A 121 -14.65 -28.12 30.69
N LEU A 122 -15.09 -27.09 31.41
CA LEU A 122 -14.68 -25.71 31.16
C LEU A 122 -13.17 -25.51 31.31
N LYS A 123 -12.54 -26.16 32.28
CA LYS A 123 -11.08 -26.15 32.45
C LYS A 123 -10.36 -26.77 31.24
N ASN A 124 -10.87 -27.88 30.70
CA ASN A 124 -10.28 -28.54 29.54
C ASN A 124 -10.40 -27.67 28.27
N THR A 125 -11.57 -27.10 28.00
CA THR A 125 -11.76 -26.20 26.85
C THR A 125 -10.89 -24.93 26.96
N THR A 126 -10.72 -24.38 28.17
CA THR A 126 -9.81 -23.24 28.41
C THR A 126 -8.35 -23.59 28.06
N ARG A 127 -7.92 -24.81 28.38
CA ARG A 127 -6.58 -25.30 28.01
C ARG A 127 -6.42 -25.42 26.50
N GLU A 128 -7.39 -26.01 25.81
CA GLU A 128 -7.39 -26.12 24.35
C GLU A 128 -7.32 -24.74 23.67
N LEU A 129 -8.08 -23.77 24.17
CA LEU A 129 -8.03 -22.39 23.69
C LEU A 129 -6.64 -21.76 23.89
N SER A 130 -5.98 -22.01 25.03
CA SER A 130 -4.62 -21.51 25.29
C SER A 130 -3.60 -22.08 24.29
N GLU A 131 -3.71 -23.37 23.97
CA GLU A 131 -2.86 -24.04 22.98
C GLU A 131 -3.08 -23.46 21.57
N ILE A 132 -4.34 -23.21 21.19
CA ILE A 132 -4.70 -22.54 19.93
C ILE A 132 -4.14 -21.12 19.88
N CYS A 133 -4.30 -20.33 20.94
CA CYS A 133 -3.76 -18.96 21.02
C CYS A 133 -2.23 -18.95 20.85
N THR A 134 -1.53 -19.91 21.47
CA THR A 134 -0.09 -20.05 21.33
C THR A 134 0.31 -20.36 19.89
N SER A 135 -0.41 -21.28 19.24
CA SER A 135 -0.20 -21.60 17.82
C SER A 135 -0.47 -20.38 16.93
N LEU A 136 -1.54 -19.63 17.17
CA LEU A 136 -1.87 -18.43 16.42
C LEU A 136 -0.80 -17.35 16.55
N ASN A 137 -0.26 -17.13 17.76
CA ASN A 137 0.82 -16.17 17.97
C ASN A 137 2.07 -16.55 17.15
N SER A 138 2.50 -17.81 17.21
CA SER A 138 3.65 -18.24 16.38
C SER A 138 3.43 -18.06 14.87
N ARG A 139 2.20 -18.26 14.39
CA ARG A 139 1.84 -18.02 12.98
C ARG A 139 1.80 -16.54 12.64
N MET A 140 1.42 -15.69 13.58
CA MET A 140 1.42 -14.24 13.44
C MET A 140 2.86 -13.71 13.35
N ASP A 141 3.75 -14.15 14.24
CA ASP A 141 5.17 -13.79 14.21
C ASP A 141 5.81 -14.14 12.85
N GLN A 142 5.52 -15.34 12.34
CA GLN A 142 5.98 -15.76 11.01
C GLN A 142 5.40 -14.91 9.87
N ALA A 143 4.14 -14.48 10.00
CA ALA A 143 3.51 -13.63 9.01
C ALA A 143 4.13 -12.23 9.02
N GLU A 144 4.44 -11.68 10.20
CA GLU A 144 5.10 -10.39 10.37
C GLU A 144 6.49 -10.39 9.75
N GLU A 145 7.31 -11.43 10.00
CA GLU A 145 8.64 -11.56 9.39
C GLU A 145 8.56 -11.60 7.85
N ARG A 146 7.61 -12.36 7.30
CA ARG A 146 7.38 -12.40 5.84
C ARG A 146 6.93 -11.05 5.28
N VAL A 147 6.13 -10.28 6.02
CA VAL A 147 5.73 -8.93 5.61
C VAL A 147 6.95 -8.01 5.58
N SER A 148 7.81 -8.04 6.61
CA SER A 148 9.05 -7.26 6.63
C SER A 148 9.98 -7.61 5.46
N GLU A 149 10.14 -8.90 5.15
CA GLU A 149 10.96 -9.33 4.00
C GLU A 149 10.39 -8.79 2.67
N VAL A 150 9.07 -8.88 2.48
CA VAL A 150 8.40 -8.36 1.27
C VAL A 150 8.51 -6.84 1.17
N GLU A 151 8.44 -6.11 2.27
CA GLU A 151 8.63 -4.65 2.30
C GLU A 151 10.04 -4.26 1.84
N ASP A 152 11.07 -4.98 2.30
CA ASP A 152 12.45 -4.77 1.88
C ASP A 152 12.65 -5.07 0.39
N GLN A 153 12.10 -6.19 -0.09
CA GLN A 153 12.11 -6.54 -1.52
C GLN A 153 11.40 -5.51 -2.39
N LEU A 154 10.28 -4.95 -1.91
CA LEU A 154 9.53 -3.90 -2.59
C LEU A 154 10.37 -2.62 -2.70
N ASN A 155 11.06 -2.23 -1.63
CA ASN A 155 11.92 -1.05 -1.61
C ASN A 155 13.10 -1.21 -2.57
N GLU A 156 13.72 -2.40 -2.64
CA GLU A 156 14.77 -2.68 -3.61
C GLU A 156 14.25 -2.64 -5.05
N THR A 157 13.07 -3.22 -5.31
CA THR A 157 12.43 -3.19 -6.64
C THR A 157 12.15 -1.76 -7.08
N LYS A 158 11.60 -0.91 -6.20
CA LYS A 158 11.39 0.52 -6.46
C LYS A 158 12.70 1.24 -6.81
N ARG A 159 13.80 0.92 -6.13
CA ARG A 159 15.13 1.48 -6.42
C ARG A 159 15.63 1.06 -7.80
N GLN A 160 15.45 -0.22 -8.15
CA GLN A 160 15.81 -0.74 -9.46
C GLN A 160 14.99 -0.11 -10.59
N ASP A 161 13.69 0.10 -10.39
CA ASP A 161 12.81 0.69 -11.40
C ASP A 161 13.18 2.14 -11.69
N LYS A 162 13.52 2.94 -10.65
CA LYS A 162 14.09 4.29 -10.86
C LYS A 162 15.37 4.25 -11.71
N ASN A 163 16.20 3.22 -11.55
CA ASN A 163 17.41 3.06 -12.37
C ASN A 163 17.08 2.61 -13.80
N ARG A 164 16.11 1.71 -13.99
CA ARG A 164 15.60 1.28 -15.30
C ARG A 164 14.99 2.46 -16.06
N GLU A 165 14.17 3.26 -15.41
CA GLU A 165 13.57 4.48 -15.97
C GLU A 165 14.63 5.47 -16.46
N LYS A 166 15.66 5.74 -15.63
CA LYS A 166 16.80 6.57 -16.03
C LYS A 166 17.54 6.02 -17.25
N ARG A 167 17.61 4.69 -17.42
CA ARG A 167 18.23 4.05 -18.59
C ARG A 167 17.34 4.17 -19.83
N ILE A 168 16.04 3.91 -19.69
CA ILE A 168 15.05 4.03 -20.78
C ILE A 168 15.05 5.47 -21.31
N LYS A 169 14.96 6.47 -20.44
CA LYS A 169 14.99 7.88 -20.83
C LYS A 169 16.27 8.27 -21.58
N ARG A 170 17.42 7.76 -21.15
CA ARG A 170 18.70 7.96 -21.86
C ARG A 170 18.70 7.27 -23.23
N ASN A 171 18.15 6.08 -23.32
CA ASN A 171 18.06 5.33 -24.57
C ASN A 171 17.10 6.01 -25.55
N GLU A 172 15.95 6.50 -25.10
CA GLU A 172 15.02 7.28 -25.92
C GLU A 172 15.67 8.56 -26.49
N GLN A 173 16.36 9.32 -25.63
CA GLN A 173 17.11 10.50 -26.06
C GLN A 173 18.23 10.15 -27.05
N SER A 174 18.92 9.03 -26.84
CA SER A 174 19.96 8.53 -27.74
C SER A 174 19.38 8.13 -29.10
N LEU A 175 18.27 7.38 -29.10
CA LEU A 175 17.56 6.98 -30.32
C LEU A 175 17.05 8.20 -31.09
N GLN A 176 16.48 9.19 -30.41
CA GLN A 176 16.07 10.45 -31.01
C GLN A 176 17.26 11.14 -31.69
N ALA A 177 18.40 11.25 -31.00
CA ALA A 177 19.61 11.89 -31.54
C ALA A 177 20.16 11.14 -32.76
N ILE A 178 20.18 9.79 -32.72
CA ILE A 178 20.62 8.95 -33.84
C ILE A 178 19.68 9.12 -35.04
N TRP A 179 18.36 9.07 -34.82
CA TRP A 179 17.38 9.25 -35.90
C TRP A 179 17.47 10.62 -36.54
N ASP A 180 17.61 11.68 -35.74
CA ASP A 180 17.80 13.03 -36.26
C ASP A 180 19.12 13.16 -37.03
N TYR A 181 20.19 12.49 -36.57
CA TYR A 181 21.47 12.44 -37.29
C TYR A 181 21.33 11.73 -38.64
N VAL A 182 20.70 10.56 -38.68
CA VAL A 182 20.48 9.78 -39.91
C VAL A 182 19.58 10.54 -40.90
N LYS A 183 18.58 11.26 -40.40
CA LYS A 183 17.68 12.10 -41.21
C LYS A 183 18.24 13.49 -41.51
N ARG A 184 19.39 13.85 -40.94
CA ARG A 184 20.00 15.18 -41.11
C ARG A 184 20.21 15.57 -42.57
N PRO A 185 20.61 14.71 -43.52
CA PRO A 185 20.70 15.06 -44.94
C PRO A 185 19.36 14.97 -45.70
N ASN A 186 18.25 14.59 -45.06
CA ASN A 186 16.99 14.33 -45.74
C ASN A 186 16.09 15.58 -45.87
N ILE A 187 15.47 15.75 -47.04
CA ILE A 187 14.35 16.68 -47.28
C ILE A 187 13.09 15.88 -47.62
N ARG A 188 11.94 16.36 -47.15
CA ARG A 188 10.62 15.82 -47.45
C ARG A 188 9.87 16.75 -48.41
N LEU A 189 9.44 16.22 -49.55
CA LEU A 189 8.55 16.90 -50.49
C LEU A 189 7.11 16.41 -50.28
N ILE A 190 6.17 17.35 -50.24
CA ILE A 190 4.75 17.11 -49.99
C ILE A 190 3.94 17.77 -51.11
N GLY A 191 2.94 17.05 -51.61
CA GLY A 191 2.04 17.55 -52.67
C GLY A 191 2.49 17.24 -54.10
N VAL A 192 3.56 16.46 -54.28
CA VAL A 192 4.01 16.02 -55.61
C VAL A 192 3.07 14.91 -56.11
N PRO A 193 2.38 15.09 -57.27
CA PRO A 193 1.47 14.09 -57.82
C PRO A 193 2.16 12.73 -58.04
N GLU A 194 1.42 11.62 -57.87
CA GLU A 194 1.90 10.28 -58.22
C GLU A 194 1.91 10.12 -59.75
N CYS A 195 2.91 9.44 -60.30
CA CYS A 195 3.00 9.10 -61.72
C CYS A 195 2.98 7.57 -61.93
N ASP A 196 2.45 7.13 -63.07
CA ASP A 196 2.47 5.71 -63.44
C ASP A 196 3.91 5.22 -63.70
N ARG A 197 4.23 4.07 -63.11
CA ARG A 197 5.59 3.48 -63.12
C ARG A 197 6.66 4.45 -62.62
N GLU A 198 6.45 5.05 -61.44
CA GLU A 198 7.49 5.82 -60.75
C GLU A 198 8.72 4.95 -60.46
N ASN A 199 9.87 5.41 -60.91
CA ASN A 199 11.19 4.88 -60.56
C ASN A 199 12.05 6.00 -59.98
N GLU A 200 13.21 5.64 -59.41
CA GLU A 200 14.14 6.58 -58.80
C GLU A 200 14.54 7.71 -59.78
N PHE A 201 14.91 7.34 -61.02
CA PHE A 201 15.28 8.28 -62.07
C PHE A 201 14.19 9.33 -62.39
N LYS A 202 12.90 8.93 -62.45
CA LYS A 202 11.79 9.88 -62.64
C LYS A 202 11.66 10.84 -61.45
N LEU A 203 11.89 10.37 -60.23
CA LEU A 203 11.86 11.23 -59.05
C LEU A 203 13.05 12.19 -59.05
N GLU A 204 14.22 11.76 -59.50
CA GLU A 204 15.40 12.63 -59.67
C GLU A 204 15.13 13.75 -60.70
N ASN A 205 14.57 13.40 -61.86
CA ASN A 205 14.17 14.39 -62.86
C ASN A 205 13.12 15.36 -62.30
N THR A 206 12.15 14.86 -61.52
CA THR A 206 11.16 15.70 -60.84
C THR A 206 11.81 16.67 -59.85
N LEU A 207 12.83 16.21 -59.11
CA LEU A 207 13.59 17.08 -58.20
C LEU A 207 14.35 18.16 -58.97
N GLN A 208 14.97 17.80 -60.10
CA GLN A 208 15.66 18.76 -60.97
C GLN A 208 14.68 19.79 -61.55
N ASP A 209 13.52 19.36 -62.06
CA ASP A 209 12.46 20.24 -62.55
C ASP A 209 12.04 21.26 -61.47
N ILE A 210 11.82 20.79 -60.23
CA ILE A 210 11.48 21.67 -59.10
C ILE A 210 12.60 22.67 -58.81
N ILE A 211 13.86 22.24 -58.85
CA ILE A 211 15.01 23.13 -58.60
C ILE A 211 15.13 24.17 -59.72
N GLN A 212 14.97 23.79 -60.98
CA GLN A 212 15.04 24.71 -62.12
C GLN A 212 13.88 25.70 -62.11
N GLU A 213 12.65 25.23 -61.88
CA GLU A 213 11.44 26.06 -61.80
C GLU A 213 11.52 27.07 -60.66
N ASN A 214 12.14 26.70 -59.52
CA ASN A 214 12.08 27.51 -58.32
C ASN A 214 13.35 28.25 -57.94
N PHE A 215 14.50 27.66 -58.18
CA PHE A 215 15.80 28.09 -57.65
C PHE A 215 16.85 28.13 -58.77
N PRO A 216 16.68 29.01 -59.79
CA PRO A 216 17.57 29.07 -60.95
C PRO A 216 19.04 29.34 -60.57
N ASN A 217 19.28 30.01 -59.44
CA ASN A 217 20.62 30.27 -58.93
C ASN A 217 21.33 28.98 -58.46
N LEU A 218 20.59 28.08 -57.80
CA LEU A 218 21.13 26.78 -57.35
C LEU A 218 21.35 25.86 -58.54
N ALA A 219 20.41 25.86 -59.48
CA ALA A 219 20.49 25.12 -60.73
C ALA A 219 21.73 25.43 -61.59
N LYS A 220 22.20 26.69 -61.57
CA LYS A 220 23.39 27.11 -62.34
C LYS A 220 24.72 26.82 -61.67
N GLN A 221 24.74 26.72 -60.33
CA GLN A 221 25.98 26.64 -59.55
C GLN A 221 26.40 25.20 -59.24
N ASP A 222 25.46 24.35 -58.87
CA ASP A 222 25.75 23.01 -58.36
C ASP A 222 24.89 21.97 -59.11
N THR A 223 25.50 20.91 -59.67
CA THR A 223 24.75 19.73 -60.13
C THR A 223 24.26 18.97 -58.90
N ILE A 224 23.05 19.28 -58.44
CA ILE A 224 22.45 18.68 -57.24
C ILE A 224 22.00 17.25 -57.57
N GLN A 225 22.78 16.26 -57.12
CA GLN A 225 22.44 14.85 -57.21
C GLN A 225 22.06 14.31 -55.82
N PRO A 226 20.88 13.71 -55.65
CA PRO A 226 20.54 13.01 -54.42
C PRO A 226 21.38 11.73 -54.29
N GLN A 227 21.60 11.29 -53.05
CA GLN A 227 22.16 9.97 -52.75
C GLN A 227 21.10 8.87 -52.92
N ALA A 228 19.85 9.18 -52.56
CA ALA A 228 18.71 8.30 -52.71
C ALA A 228 17.43 9.14 -52.73
N ILE A 229 16.46 8.74 -53.54
CA ILE A 229 15.15 9.38 -53.58
C ILE A 229 14.02 8.37 -53.68
N GLN A 230 13.04 8.48 -52.77
CA GLN A 230 11.95 7.51 -52.72
C GLN A 230 10.66 8.06 -52.12
N ARG A 231 9.53 7.44 -52.49
CA ARG A 231 8.23 7.67 -51.85
C ARG A 231 8.16 6.96 -50.50
N THR A 232 7.48 7.57 -49.54
CA THR A 232 7.23 6.98 -48.21
C THR A 232 5.75 7.07 -47.86
N PRO A 233 5.06 5.94 -47.57
CA PRO A 233 5.55 4.55 -47.59
C PRO A 233 5.81 4.00 -49.00
N GLN A 234 6.67 2.99 -49.14
CA GLN A 234 7.01 2.41 -50.44
C GLN A 234 5.80 1.77 -51.15
N ARG A 235 4.88 1.16 -50.38
CA ARG A 235 3.64 0.61 -50.92
C ARG A 235 2.58 1.70 -51.01
N TYR A 236 2.01 1.85 -52.20
CA TYR A 236 0.86 2.72 -52.42
C TYR A 236 -0.41 2.03 -51.90
N SER A 237 -1.27 2.78 -51.22
CA SER A 237 -2.59 2.32 -50.80
C SER A 237 -3.63 3.21 -51.47
N SER A 238 -4.51 2.61 -52.27
CA SER A 238 -5.61 3.30 -52.95
C SER A 238 -6.60 3.97 -51.99
N ARG A 239 -6.57 3.63 -50.70
CA ARG A 239 -7.37 4.26 -49.65
C ARG A 239 -6.89 5.67 -49.27
N ARG A 240 -5.71 6.11 -49.73
CA ARG A 240 -5.18 7.45 -49.44
C ARG A 240 -5.50 8.41 -50.59
N PRO A 241 -6.28 9.48 -50.35
CA PRO A 241 -6.59 10.47 -51.39
C PRO A 241 -5.41 11.43 -51.65
N THR A 242 -4.48 11.57 -50.71
CA THR A 242 -3.32 12.46 -50.83
C THR A 242 -2.10 11.73 -51.42
N PRO A 243 -1.31 12.37 -52.30
CA PRO A 243 -0.05 11.81 -52.78
C PRO A 243 0.92 11.48 -51.64
N ARG A 244 1.70 10.40 -51.77
CA ARG A 244 2.71 10.05 -50.77
C ARG A 244 3.83 11.06 -50.76
N HIS A 245 4.48 11.22 -49.62
CA HIS A 245 5.61 12.15 -49.52
C HIS A 245 6.84 11.53 -50.16
N ILE A 246 7.70 12.36 -50.75
CA ILE A 246 9.01 11.94 -51.26
C ILE A 246 10.06 12.32 -50.21
N ILE A 247 10.93 11.38 -49.89
CA ILE A 247 12.13 11.61 -49.08
C ILE A 247 13.33 11.63 -50.02
N VAL A 248 14.07 12.73 -49.99
CA VAL A 248 15.29 12.95 -50.74
C VAL A 248 16.45 12.98 -49.76
N ARG A 249 17.39 12.05 -49.89
CA ARG A 249 18.61 12.02 -49.09
C ARG A 249 19.74 12.61 -49.92
N PHE A 250 20.42 13.63 -49.41
CA PHE A 250 21.60 14.22 -50.06
C PHE A 250 22.91 13.63 -49.53
N THR A 251 23.97 13.66 -50.34
CA THR A 251 25.32 13.27 -49.90
C THR A 251 25.92 14.27 -48.91
N LYS A 252 25.67 15.57 -49.13
CA LYS A 252 26.15 16.67 -48.29
C LYS A 252 24.99 17.38 -47.60
N ILE A 253 25.14 17.63 -46.29
CA ILE A 253 24.15 18.37 -45.49
C ILE A 253 24.04 19.83 -45.95
N GLU A 254 25.15 20.42 -46.40
CA GLU A 254 25.22 21.79 -46.92
C GLU A 254 24.25 22.00 -48.09
N THR A 255 24.16 21.05 -49.02
CA THR A 255 23.24 21.09 -50.16
C THR A 255 21.79 21.18 -49.70
N LYS A 256 21.40 20.35 -48.72
CA LYS A 256 20.07 20.42 -48.11
C LYS A 256 19.81 21.79 -47.46
N GLU A 257 20.78 22.33 -46.72
CA GLU A 257 20.61 23.60 -46.01
C GLU A 257 20.49 24.79 -46.98
N LYS A 258 21.25 24.78 -48.09
CA LYS A 258 21.09 25.77 -49.17
C LYS A 258 19.69 25.72 -49.77
N ILE A 259 19.18 24.52 -50.09
CA ILE A 259 17.81 24.35 -50.64
C ILE A 259 16.76 24.85 -49.65
N LEU A 260 16.82 24.42 -48.38
CA LEU A 260 15.85 24.85 -47.37
C LEU A 260 15.91 26.35 -47.07
N ARG A 261 17.07 27.00 -47.25
CA ARG A 261 17.20 28.46 -47.16
C ARG A 261 16.49 29.14 -48.33
N ALA A 262 16.76 28.70 -49.56
CA ALA A 262 16.12 29.24 -50.76
C ALA A 262 14.59 29.06 -50.72
N VAL A 263 14.10 27.92 -50.20
CA VAL A 263 12.66 27.68 -49.97
C VAL A 263 12.04 28.72 -49.05
N ARG A 264 12.74 29.10 -47.96
CA ARG A 264 12.25 30.09 -47.00
C ARG A 264 12.29 31.51 -47.56
N GLU A 265 13.28 31.83 -48.38
CA GLU A 265 13.38 33.15 -49.03
C GLU A 265 12.30 33.34 -50.09
N LYS A 266 11.96 32.28 -50.84
CA LYS A 266 10.95 32.33 -51.89
C LYS A 266 9.50 32.31 -51.37
N ASN A 267 9.25 31.73 -50.19
CA ASN A 267 7.93 31.50 -49.56
C ASN A 267 6.96 30.57 -50.32
N GLN A 268 6.92 30.61 -51.66
CA GLN A 268 6.07 29.75 -52.49
C GLN A 268 6.90 28.88 -53.43
N VAL A 269 6.72 27.56 -53.34
CA VAL A 269 7.38 26.58 -54.20
C VAL A 269 6.34 25.86 -55.03
N THR A 270 6.56 25.78 -56.34
CA THR A 270 5.63 25.13 -57.28
C THR A 270 6.28 23.98 -58.03
N HIS A 271 5.48 23.05 -58.52
CA HIS A 271 5.90 22.04 -59.48
C HIS A 271 4.84 21.96 -60.57
N LYS A 272 5.22 22.27 -61.81
CA LYS A 272 4.29 22.37 -62.95
C LYS A 272 3.11 23.29 -62.63
N GLY A 273 3.40 24.42 -61.99
CA GLY A 273 2.40 25.43 -61.59
C GLY A 273 1.55 25.06 -60.36
N LYS A 274 1.70 23.88 -59.76
CA LYS A 274 0.96 23.48 -58.53
C LYS A 274 1.78 23.75 -57.28
N PRO A 275 1.20 24.28 -56.19
CA PRO A 275 1.94 24.53 -54.96
C PRO A 275 2.38 23.23 -54.27
N ILE A 276 3.64 23.17 -53.87
CA ILE A 276 4.23 22.05 -53.12
C ILE A 276 4.94 22.56 -51.88
N ARG A 277 5.22 21.66 -50.92
CA ARG A 277 5.95 22.01 -49.69
C ARG A 277 7.21 21.19 -49.55
N LEU A 278 8.32 21.89 -49.33
CA LEU A 278 9.62 21.29 -49.00
C LEU A 278 9.91 21.55 -47.52
N THR A 279 10.10 20.48 -46.76
CA THR A 279 10.36 20.56 -45.32
C THR A 279 11.53 19.66 -44.93
N ALA A 280 12.20 19.95 -43.81
CA ALA A 280 13.19 19.02 -43.26
C ALA A 280 12.51 17.72 -42.80
N ASP A 281 13.12 16.57 -43.07
CA ASP A 281 12.74 15.30 -42.46
C ASP A 281 13.40 15.20 -41.08
N LEU A 282 12.58 15.04 -40.04
CA LEU A 282 12.98 15.04 -38.63
C LEU A 282 12.27 13.86 -37.93
N SER A 283 12.76 13.45 -36.76
CA SER A 283 12.04 12.51 -35.90
C SER A 283 10.71 13.10 -35.41
N MET A 284 9.78 12.24 -34.98
CA MET A 284 8.46 12.69 -34.52
C MET A 284 8.58 13.51 -33.24
N GLU A 285 9.49 13.12 -32.36
CA GLU A 285 9.83 13.76 -31.10
C GLU A 285 10.37 15.18 -31.36
N THR A 286 11.28 15.32 -32.33
CA THR A 286 11.82 16.63 -32.71
C THR A 286 10.81 17.51 -33.43
N LEU A 287 9.92 16.93 -34.23
CA LEU A 287 8.77 17.68 -34.80
C LEU A 287 7.83 18.17 -33.70
N GLN A 288 7.55 17.34 -32.69
CA GLN A 288 6.71 17.69 -31.57
C GLN A 288 7.35 18.82 -30.73
N ALA A 289 8.62 18.70 -30.38
CA ALA A 289 9.37 19.76 -29.68
C ALA A 289 9.35 21.09 -30.44
N ARG A 290 9.38 21.06 -31.79
CA ARG A 290 9.22 22.27 -32.61
C ARG A 290 7.81 22.87 -32.57
N ARG A 291 6.76 22.04 -32.45
CA ARG A 291 5.38 22.51 -32.30
C ARG A 291 5.15 23.15 -30.95
N GLU A 292 5.75 22.58 -29.90
CA GLU A 292 5.73 23.14 -28.55
C GLU A 292 6.37 24.53 -28.46
N TRP A 293 7.30 24.86 -29.36
CA TRP A 293 7.83 26.22 -29.53
C TRP A 293 6.86 27.18 -30.22
N GLY A 294 5.80 26.70 -30.88
CA GLY A 294 4.90 27.51 -31.71
C GLY A 294 4.31 28.75 -31.02
N PRO A 295 3.66 28.61 -29.84
CA PRO A 295 3.13 29.75 -29.10
C PRO A 295 4.21 30.80 -28.74
N ILE A 296 5.37 30.33 -28.28
CA ILE A 296 6.51 31.18 -27.89
C ILE A 296 7.08 31.88 -29.12
N PHE A 297 7.24 31.15 -30.22
CA PHE A 297 7.75 31.67 -31.49
C PHE A 297 6.85 32.79 -32.02
N ASN A 298 5.52 32.59 -32.02
CA ASN A 298 4.56 33.58 -32.49
C ASN A 298 4.61 34.85 -31.64
N THR A 299 4.67 34.71 -30.32
CA THR A 299 4.78 35.83 -29.37
C THR A 299 6.05 36.64 -29.59
N LEU A 300 7.21 35.95 -29.72
CA LEU A 300 8.49 36.61 -30.00
C LEU A 300 8.51 37.30 -31.38
N ASN A 301 7.82 36.72 -32.36
CA ASN A 301 7.75 37.28 -33.71
C ASN A 301 6.91 38.56 -33.74
N GLN A 302 5.80 38.59 -32.99
CA GLN A 302 4.96 39.80 -32.84
C GLN A 302 5.72 40.97 -32.21
N GLN A 303 6.66 40.68 -31.32
CA GLN A 303 7.50 41.69 -30.65
C GLN A 303 8.84 41.95 -31.36
N ASN A 304 8.99 41.52 -32.62
CA ASN A 304 10.17 41.76 -33.46
C ASN A 304 11.51 41.21 -32.91
N PHE A 305 11.50 40.17 -32.07
CA PHE A 305 12.73 39.51 -31.56
C PHE A 305 13.46 38.64 -32.61
N GLN A 306 12.95 38.59 -33.85
CA GLN A 306 13.49 37.78 -34.95
C GLN A 306 13.74 36.30 -34.55
N PRO A 307 12.71 35.59 -34.07
CA PRO A 307 12.89 34.22 -33.63
C PRO A 307 13.21 33.28 -34.79
N ARG A 308 14.03 32.26 -34.52
CA ARG A 308 14.44 31.23 -35.46
C ARG A 308 14.47 29.88 -34.76
N ILE A 309 13.87 28.87 -35.39
CA ILE A 309 13.95 27.47 -34.93
C ILE A 309 14.98 26.74 -35.79
N SER A 310 16.09 26.36 -35.15
CA SER A 310 17.21 25.65 -35.77
C SER A 310 17.22 24.16 -35.41
N TYR A 311 18.06 23.38 -36.09
CA TYR A 311 18.21 21.95 -35.83
C TYR A 311 18.83 21.69 -34.44
N PRO A 312 18.38 20.65 -33.70
CA PRO A 312 17.22 19.78 -33.98
C PRO A 312 15.89 20.46 -33.67
N ALA A 313 15.78 21.17 -32.54
CA ALA A 313 14.61 21.95 -32.13
C ALA A 313 15.02 23.11 -31.22
N ASN A 314 16.09 23.84 -31.58
CA ASN A 314 16.58 24.95 -30.75
C ASN A 314 15.87 26.24 -31.15
N LEU A 315 15.26 26.92 -30.18
CA LEU A 315 14.71 28.26 -30.37
C LEU A 315 15.83 29.29 -30.14
N SER A 316 16.04 30.18 -31.09
CA SER A 316 16.96 31.30 -30.96
C SER A 316 16.27 32.61 -31.29
N PHE A 317 16.61 33.69 -30.61
CA PHE A 317 16.12 35.03 -30.90
C PHE A 317 17.15 36.08 -30.47
N THR A 318 17.06 37.28 -31.03
CA THR A 318 17.98 38.37 -30.73
C THR A 318 17.48 39.11 -29.49
N PHE A 319 18.28 39.17 -28.44
CA PHE A 319 17.98 39.88 -27.20
C PHE A 319 19.19 40.71 -26.80
N GLU A 320 18.99 42.02 -26.54
CA GLU A 320 20.07 42.97 -26.22
C GLU A 320 21.22 42.93 -27.25
N GLY A 321 20.88 42.85 -28.55
CA GLY A 321 21.85 42.79 -29.64
C GLY A 321 22.62 41.46 -29.78
N LYS A 322 22.34 40.45 -28.94
CA LYS A 322 22.98 39.13 -29.00
C LYS A 322 21.97 38.03 -29.31
N ILE A 323 22.32 37.11 -30.18
CA ILE A 323 21.50 35.91 -30.44
C ILE A 323 21.64 34.96 -29.25
N LYS A 324 20.52 34.66 -28.59
CA LYS A 324 20.43 33.63 -27.55
C LYS A 324 19.79 32.39 -28.14
N SER A 325 20.23 31.20 -27.73
CA SER A 325 19.75 29.92 -28.24
C SER A 325 19.43 28.97 -27.10
N PHE A 326 18.26 28.33 -27.18
CA PHE A 326 17.66 27.52 -26.13
C PHE A 326 17.31 26.14 -26.67
N ARG A 327 17.78 25.09 -25.99
CA ARG A 327 17.55 23.70 -26.41
C ARG A 327 16.20 23.16 -25.98
N ASN A 328 15.67 23.64 -24.86
CA ASN A 328 14.39 23.22 -24.30
C ASN A 328 13.74 24.38 -23.53
N LYS A 329 12.47 24.22 -23.17
CA LYS A 329 11.72 25.22 -22.41
C LYS A 329 12.27 25.46 -21.00
N GLN A 330 12.92 24.48 -20.37
CA GLN A 330 13.47 24.65 -19.03
C GLN A 330 14.61 25.66 -19.01
N VAL A 331 15.57 25.55 -19.94
CA VAL A 331 16.68 26.52 -20.05
C VAL A 331 16.15 27.92 -20.40
N LEU A 332 15.07 28.01 -21.18
CA LEU A 332 14.41 29.30 -21.42
C LEU A 332 13.76 29.85 -20.14
N ARG A 333 13.09 29.00 -19.35
CA ARG A 333 12.51 29.39 -18.04
C ARG A 333 13.59 29.93 -17.12
N ASP A 334 14.71 29.23 -16.98
CA ASP A 334 15.82 29.65 -16.12
C ASP A 334 16.40 31.01 -16.59
N PHE A 335 16.43 31.25 -17.91
CA PHE A 335 16.90 32.51 -18.49
C PHE A 335 15.95 33.70 -18.25
N ILE A 336 14.64 33.48 -18.31
CA ILE A 336 13.65 34.55 -18.10
C ILE A 336 13.41 34.87 -16.62
N THR A 337 13.71 33.96 -15.69
CA THR A 337 13.54 34.20 -14.24
C THR A 337 14.28 35.45 -13.75
N THR A 338 15.37 35.82 -14.43
CA THR A 338 16.17 37.03 -14.11
C THR A 338 15.76 38.26 -14.92
N ARG A 339 14.69 38.18 -15.74
CA ARG A 339 14.28 39.21 -16.71
C ARG A 339 12.76 39.43 -16.68
N PRO A 340 12.25 40.28 -15.78
CA PRO A 340 10.81 40.47 -15.57
C PRO A 340 10.01 40.83 -16.84
N ALA A 341 10.54 41.72 -17.69
CA ALA A 341 9.85 42.12 -18.93
C ALA A 341 9.67 40.95 -19.92
N LEU A 342 10.70 40.09 -20.05
CA LEU A 342 10.64 38.92 -20.91
C LEU A 342 9.80 37.79 -20.30
N GLN A 343 9.80 37.70 -18.96
CA GLN A 343 8.98 36.76 -18.22
C GLN A 343 7.49 37.07 -18.39
N GLU A 344 7.08 38.33 -18.23
CA GLU A 344 5.67 38.72 -18.38
C GLU A 344 5.20 38.53 -19.83
N LEU A 345 6.04 38.86 -20.81
CA LEU A 345 5.74 38.64 -22.23
C LEU A 345 5.49 37.17 -22.57
N LEU A 346 6.30 36.25 -22.02
CA LEU A 346 6.25 34.82 -22.35
C LEU A 346 5.41 33.99 -21.37
N LYS A 347 4.80 34.62 -20.36
CA LYS A 347 4.02 33.97 -19.32
C LYS A 347 2.91 33.12 -19.92
N GLU A 348 2.03 33.71 -20.72
CA GLU A 348 0.91 32.99 -21.33
C GLU A 348 1.37 31.82 -22.20
N ALA A 349 2.41 32.03 -23.03
CA ALA A 349 2.95 31.03 -23.94
C ALA A 349 3.71 29.88 -23.24
N LEU A 350 4.19 30.08 -22.01
CA LEU A 350 4.91 29.07 -21.23
C LEU A 350 3.99 28.26 -20.29
N TYR A 351 2.81 28.79 -19.94
CA TYR A 351 1.88 28.18 -19.00
C TYR A 351 0.63 27.55 -19.64
N THR A 352 0.39 27.72 -20.96
CA THR A 352 -0.77 27.12 -21.65
C THR A 352 -0.79 25.57 -21.65
N GLU A 353 0.31 24.90 -21.29
CA GLU A 353 0.41 23.42 -21.29
C GLU A 353 -0.02 22.77 -19.97
N ARG A 354 -0.20 23.52 -18.87
CA ARG A 354 -0.55 22.92 -17.57
C ARG A 354 -2.02 22.49 -17.46
N ASN A 355 -2.90 23.04 -18.29
CA ASN A 355 -4.35 22.84 -18.16
C ASN A 355 -4.92 21.66 -18.96
N ASN A 356 -4.10 20.93 -19.73
CA ASN A 356 -4.55 19.78 -20.53
C ASN A 356 -4.09 18.43 -19.96
N GLN A 357 -3.66 18.39 -18.70
CA GLN A 357 -3.18 17.16 -18.06
C GLN A 357 -3.86 16.92 -16.71
N TYR A 358 -5.20 17.00 -16.68
CA TYR A 358 -6.06 16.33 -15.70
C TYR A 358 -7.46 16.22 -16.30
N ASP A 359 -7.73 15.09 -16.95
CA ASP A 359 -9.09 14.57 -17.04
C ASP A 359 -9.02 13.06 -16.79
N PRO A 360 -9.22 12.60 -15.54
CA PRO A 360 -9.33 11.18 -15.23
C PRO A 360 -10.77 10.74 -15.50
N PHE A 361 -10.97 10.00 -16.58
CA PHE A 361 -12.05 9.01 -16.68
C PHE A 361 -11.48 7.63 -16.43
#